data_AF-A0A2D7IFD2-F1
#
_entry.id   AF-A0A2D7IFD2-F1
#
_cell.length_a   1.000
_cell.length_b   1.000
_cell.length_c   1.000
_cell.angle_alpha   90.00
_cell.angle_beta   90.00
_cell.angle_gamma   90.00
#
_symmetry.space_group_name_H-M   'P 1'
#
loop_
_entity.id
_entity.type
_entity.pdbx_description
1 polymer ?
#
loop_
_entity_poly.entity_id
_entity_poly.type
_entity_poly.pdbx_seq_one_letter_code
_entity_poly.pdbx_strand_id
1 'polypeptide(L)'
;MDYITNTNLYQMTTAEKLSKIQFEFKAKKSRYNSFGKYNFRSAEDILEALKPINEKYRVYFIVNEKYIPGDIIETTASMVDIEDPKNAIHSTAIVGVDLNQKGMATPQQFGSASSYAKKYALGNLLLIDDTADADATNNHGRDIKPKINSNNIEKAKKFLSNGGLLKTLQDKYDITPDALKELQNG
;
A
#
# COMPACT_ATOMS: atom_id res chain seq x y z
N MET A 1 -9.08 -26.59 -10.37
CA MET A 1 -9.57 -25.22 -10.59
C MET A 1 -11.04 -25.26 -10.22
N ASP A 2 -11.36 -24.79 -9.01
CA ASP A 2 -12.65 -25.10 -8.37
C ASP A 2 -13.79 -24.35 -9.06
N TYR A 3 -14.70 -25.08 -9.67
CA TYR A 3 -15.90 -24.52 -10.32
C TYR A 3 -16.83 -23.81 -9.32
N ILE A 4 -16.74 -24.12 -8.02
CA ILE A 4 -17.63 -23.61 -6.97
C ILE A 4 -17.33 -22.13 -6.63
N THR A 5 -16.08 -21.68 -6.71
CA THR A 5 -15.73 -20.28 -6.41
C THR A 5 -16.20 -19.32 -7.49
N ASN A 6 -16.23 -19.75 -8.75
CA ASN A 6 -16.70 -18.92 -9.87
C ASN A 6 -18.23 -18.72 -9.85
N THR A 7 -19.02 -19.72 -9.46
CA THR A 7 -20.50 -19.60 -9.48
C THR A 7 -21.01 -18.54 -8.50
N ASN A 8 -20.33 -18.33 -7.36
CA ASN A 8 -20.74 -17.30 -6.40
C ASN A 8 -20.43 -15.87 -6.88
N LEU A 9 -19.39 -15.67 -7.70
CA LEU A 9 -19.04 -14.34 -8.23
C LEU A 9 -20.12 -13.80 -9.19
N TYR A 10 -20.74 -14.66 -10.00
CA TYR A 10 -21.83 -14.31 -10.92
C TYR A 10 -23.17 -13.99 -10.22
N GLN A 11 -23.28 -14.28 -8.91
CA GLN A 11 -24.50 -14.01 -8.12
C GLN A 11 -24.37 -12.76 -7.24
N MET A 12 -23.18 -12.17 -7.15
CA MET A 12 -22.95 -10.98 -6.33
C MET A 12 -23.47 -9.73 -7.03
N THR A 13 -24.21 -8.92 -6.30
CA THR A 13 -24.56 -7.55 -6.70
C THR A 13 -23.31 -6.66 -6.78
N THR A 14 -23.39 -5.57 -7.52
CA THR A 14 -22.31 -4.57 -7.61
C THR A 14 -21.88 -4.06 -6.23
N ALA A 15 -22.83 -3.88 -5.29
CA ALA A 15 -22.53 -3.44 -3.93
C ALA A 15 -21.76 -4.51 -3.12
N GLU A 16 -22.12 -5.78 -3.25
CA GLU A 16 -21.38 -6.88 -2.60
C GLU A 16 -19.96 -7.02 -3.16
N LYS A 17 -19.79 -6.84 -4.48
CA LYS A 17 -18.47 -6.81 -5.12
C LYS A 17 -17.63 -5.67 -4.54
N LEU A 18 -18.16 -4.44 -4.47
CA LEU A 18 -17.46 -3.32 -3.87
C LEU A 18 -17.09 -3.57 -2.40
N SER A 19 -18.01 -4.11 -1.60
CA SER A 19 -17.76 -4.43 -0.18
C SER A 19 -16.60 -5.41 -0.02
N LYS A 20 -16.53 -6.46 -0.85
CA LYS A 20 -15.40 -7.41 -0.84
C LYS A 20 -14.10 -6.76 -1.31
N ILE A 21 -14.17 -5.90 -2.33
CA ILE A 21 -13.00 -5.15 -2.81
C ILE A 21 -12.45 -4.25 -1.70
N GLN A 22 -13.29 -3.47 -1.04
CA GLN A 22 -12.89 -2.58 0.06
C GLN A 22 -12.23 -3.37 1.22
N PHE A 23 -12.71 -4.58 1.49
CA PHE A 23 -12.13 -5.44 2.52
C PHE A 23 -10.76 -6.02 2.14
N GLU A 24 -10.59 -6.45 0.90
CA GLU A 24 -9.38 -7.16 0.46
C GLU A 24 -8.29 -6.25 -0.13
N PHE A 25 -8.67 -5.11 -0.69
CA PHE A 25 -7.78 -4.25 -1.44
C PHE A 25 -6.71 -3.63 -0.54
N LYS A 26 -5.45 -3.76 -0.95
CA LYS A 26 -4.31 -3.14 -0.28
C LYS A 26 -3.37 -2.51 -1.30
N ALA A 27 -3.19 -1.20 -1.22
CA ALA A 27 -2.19 -0.47 -1.99
C ALA A 27 -1.00 -0.08 -1.10
N LYS A 28 0.20 -0.57 -1.44
CA LYS A 28 1.43 -0.25 -0.71
C LYS A 28 1.77 1.23 -0.86
N LYS A 29 2.23 1.86 0.22
CA LYS A 29 2.83 3.21 0.16
C LYS A 29 4.25 3.06 -0.44
N SER A 30 4.35 3.21 -1.76
CA SER A 30 5.57 2.99 -2.56
C SER A 30 6.41 4.26 -2.76
N ARG A 31 5.86 5.44 -2.41
CA ARG A 31 6.47 6.74 -2.67
C ARG A 31 6.79 7.45 -1.37
N TYR A 32 7.85 8.25 -1.37
CA TYR A 32 8.26 9.05 -0.21
C TYR A 32 8.16 10.55 -0.53
N ASN A 33 7.47 11.30 0.33
CA ASN A 33 7.43 12.75 0.28
C ASN A 33 8.56 13.30 1.15
N SER A 34 9.59 13.88 0.54
CA SER A 34 10.74 14.44 1.26
C SER A 34 10.43 15.70 2.07
N PHE A 35 9.44 16.50 1.64
CA PHE A 35 9.04 17.72 2.33
C PHE A 35 8.28 17.40 3.62
N GLY A 36 7.25 16.56 3.52
CA GLY A 36 6.43 16.13 4.65
C GLY A 36 7.01 14.96 5.45
N LYS A 37 8.08 14.32 4.96
CA LYS A 37 8.74 13.15 5.57
C LYS A 37 7.80 11.96 5.84
N TYR A 38 6.96 11.62 4.88
CA TYR A 38 6.03 10.48 4.99
C TYR A 38 5.99 9.65 3.71
N ASN A 39 5.69 8.36 3.86
CA ASN A 39 5.38 7.49 2.72
C ASN A 39 3.93 7.67 2.30
N PHE A 40 3.67 7.58 1.00
CA PHE A 40 2.33 7.69 0.42
C PHE A 40 2.19 6.78 -0.80
N ARG A 41 0.96 6.70 -1.30
CA ARG A 41 0.57 6.03 -2.54
C ARG A 41 -0.08 7.06 -3.46
N SER A 42 0.31 7.05 -4.73
CA SER A 42 -0.32 7.88 -5.76
C SER A 42 -1.62 7.25 -6.26
N ALA A 43 -2.40 8.00 -7.04
CA ALA A 43 -3.54 7.44 -7.74
C ALA A 43 -3.12 6.31 -8.69
N GLU A 44 -1.97 6.45 -9.34
CA GLU A 44 -1.39 5.45 -10.22
C GLU A 44 -1.02 4.16 -9.47
N ASP A 45 -0.48 4.28 -8.25
CA ASP A 45 -0.19 3.11 -7.40
C ASP A 45 -1.49 2.36 -7.02
N ILE A 46 -2.57 3.09 -6.75
CA ILE A 46 -3.89 2.50 -6.45
C ILE A 46 -4.44 1.79 -7.69
N LEU A 47 -4.43 2.47 -8.85
CA LEU A 47 -4.93 1.92 -10.11
C LEU A 47 -4.15 0.68 -10.56
N GLU A 48 -2.82 0.66 -10.38
CA GLU A 48 -2.01 -0.52 -10.68
C GLU A 48 -2.37 -1.70 -9.78
N ALA A 49 -2.53 -1.45 -8.48
CA ALA A 49 -2.92 -2.48 -7.51
C ALA A 49 -4.34 -3.04 -7.76
N LEU A 50 -5.21 -2.28 -8.42
CA LEU A 50 -6.58 -2.71 -8.74
C LEU A 50 -6.65 -3.72 -9.87
N LYS A 51 -5.66 -3.79 -10.77
CA LYS A 51 -5.70 -4.69 -11.94
C LYS A 51 -6.06 -6.15 -11.60
N PRO A 52 -5.40 -6.84 -10.65
CA PRO A 52 -5.78 -8.21 -10.28
C PRO A 52 -7.15 -8.30 -9.59
N ILE A 53 -7.58 -7.25 -8.88
CA ILE A 53 -8.88 -7.19 -8.21
C ILE A 53 -10.01 -7.02 -9.23
N ASN A 54 -9.78 -6.21 -10.26
CA ASN A 54 -10.71 -6.01 -11.38
C ASN A 54 -11.01 -7.33 -12.09
N GLU A 55 -9.98 -8.12 -12.38
CA GLU A 55 -10.13 -9.45 -12.97
C GLU A 55 -10.89 -10.39 -12.04
N LYS A 56 -10.52 -10.44 -10.75
CA LYS A 56 -11.14 -11.31 -9.74
C LYS A 56 -12.65 -11.06 -9.58
N TYR A 57 -13.06 -9.79 -9.51
CA TYR A 57 -14.46 -9.41 -9.26
C TYR A 57 -15.25 -9.06 -10.52
N ARG A 58 -14.62 -9.11 -11.70
CA ARG A 58 -15.23 -8.75 -12.99
C ARG A 58 -15.79 -7.32 -12.98
N VAL A 59 -15.00 -6.40 -12.46
CA VAL A 59 -15.30 -4.97 -12.43
C VAL A 59 -14.18 -4.18 -13.11
N TYR A 60 -14.44 -2.92 -13.41
CA TYR A 60 -13.38 -1.98 -13.79
C TYR A 60 -13.60 -0.63 -13.11
N PHE A 61 -12.51 0.13 -12.98
CA PHE A 61 -12.53 1.45 -12.39
C PHE A 61 -12.25 2.51 -13.44
N ILE A 62 -13.01 3.60 -13.40
CA ILE A 62 -12.80 4.79 -14.23
C ILE A 62 -12.71 6.02 -13.35
N VAL A 63 -11.94 7.00 -13.80
CA VAL A 63 -11.80 8.28 -13.11
C VAL A 63 -12.05 9.39 -14.12
N ASN A 64 -13.05 10.22 -13.85
CA ASN A 64 -13.42 11.35 -14.68
C ASN A 64 -13.17 12.65 -13.92
N GLU A 65 -12.69 13.67 -14.62
CA GLU A 65 -12.41 14.97 -14.04
C GLU A 65 -13.21 16.05 -14.75
N LYS A 66 -13.66 17.03 -13.97
CA LYS A 66 -14.33 18.22 -14.46
C LYS A 66 -13.69 19.43 -13.79
N TYR A 67 -13.33 20.41 -14.61
CA TYR A 67 -13.02 21.73 -14.10
C TYR A 67 -14.32 22.46 -13.75
N ILE A 68 -14.38 23.00 -12.54
CA ILE A 68 -15.48 23.86 -12.11
C ILE A 68 -14.95 25.27 -11.79
N PRO A 69 -15.77 26.32 -11.92
CA PRO A 69 -15.32 27.69 -11.68
C PRO A 69 -14.64 27.88 -10.31
N GLY A 70 -13.63 28.76 -10.28
CA GLY A 70 -12.86 29.05 -9.06
C GLY A 70 -11.60 28.22 -8.89
N ASP A 71 -11.02 27.74 -10.00
CA ASP A 71 -9.79 26.93 -10.00
C ASP A 71 -9.93 25.64 -9.21
N ILE A 72 -11.04 24.93 -9.43
CA ILE A 72 -11.35 23.69 -8.71
C ILE A 72 -11.46 22.54 -9.71
N ILE A 73 -10.90 21.40 -9.32
CA ILE A 73 -11.05 20.13 -10.02
C ILE A 73 -11.99 19.25 -9.19
N GLU A 74 -13.11 18.86 -9.80
CA GLU A 74 -14.00 17.82 -9.32
C GLU A 74 -13.62 16.50 -10.01
N THR A 75 -13.31 15.48 -9.22
CA THR A 75 -12.91 14.17 -9.73
C THR A 75 -13.86 13.10 -9.22
N THR A 76 -14.42 12.31 -10.12
CA THR A 76 -15.30 11.18 -9.79
C THR A 76 -14.62 9.87 -10.15
N ALA A 77 -14.34 9.05 -9.14
CA ALA A 77 -13.95 7.65 -9.30
C ALA A 77 -15.21 6.80 -9.34
N SER A 78 -15.26 5.83 -10.25
CA SER A 78 -16.40 4.91 -10.39
C SER A 78 -15.91 3.48 -10.49
N MET A 79 -16.58 2.57 -9.77
CA MET A 79 -16.49 1.14 -10.02
C MET A 79 -17.68 0.73 -10.89
N VAL A 80 -17.43 0.00 -11.95
CA VAL A 80 -18.46 -0.48 -12.88
C VAL A 80 -18.42 -1.99 -12.96
N ASP A 81 -19.57 -2.63 -12.82
CA ASP A 81 -19.73 -4.05 -13.06
C ASP A 81 -19.71 -4.35 -14.57
N ILE A 82 -18.92 -5.33 -15.00
CA ILE A 82 -18.89 -5.71 -16.42
C ILE A 82 -20.23 -6.32 -16.85
N GLU A 83 -20.95 -6.96 -15.93
CA GLU A 83 -22.23 -7.62 -16.21
C GLU A 83 -23.42 -6.67 -16.14
N ASP A 84 -23.28 -5.55 -15.43
CA ASP A 84 -24.25 -4.46 -15.41
C ASP A 84 -23.54 -3.10 -15.54
N PRO A 85 -23.11 -2.72 -16.76
CA PRO A 85 -22.36 -1.48 -16.98
C PRO A 85 -23.15 -0.20 -16.65
N LYS A 86 -24.46 -0.30 -16.44
CA LYS A 86 -25.31 0.84 -16.06
C LYS A 86 -25.33 1.07 -14.56
N ASN A 87 -24.98 0.05 -13.77
CA ASN A 87 -24.96 0.11 -12.32
C ASN A 87 -23.52 0.36 -11.84
N ALA A 88 -23.14 1.63 -11.83
CA ALA A 88 -21.84 2.08 -11.34
C ALA A 88 -21.97 2.68 -9.94
N ILE A 89 -20.96 2.45 -9.10
CA ILE A 89 -20.86 3.08 -7.77
C ILE A 89 -19.78 4.14 -7.82
N HIS A 90 -20.12 5.34 -7.36
CA HIS A 90 -19.31 6.54 -7.53
C HIS A 90 -18.83 7.12 -6.21
N SER A 91 -17.69 7.79 -6.25
CA SER A 91 -17.21 8.66 -5.19
C SER A 91 -16.52 9.86 -5.80
N THR A 92 -16.75 11.03 -5.22
CA THR A 92 -16.24 12.31 -5.73
C THR A 92 -15.29 12.95 -4.73
N ALA A 93 -14.27 13.62 -5.25
CA ALA A 93 -13.40 14.51 -4.49
C ALA A 93 -13.31 15.87 -5.19
N ILE A 94 -13.14 16.92 -4.41
CA ILE A 94 -13.03 18.31 -4.88
C ILE A 94 -11.71 18.87 -4.36
N VAL A 95 -10.88 19.38 -5.25
CA VAL A 95 -9.56 19.93 -4.92
C VAL A 95 -9.36 21.27 -5.61
N GLY A 96 -8.95 22.28 -4.85
CA GLY A 96 -8.54 23.57 -5.40
C GLY A 96 -7.13 23.53 -6.00
N VAL A 97 -6.93 24.27 -7.09
CA VAL A 97 -5.64 24.48 -7.75
C VAL A 97 -5.02 25.75 -7.16
N ASP A 98 -3.86 25.63 -6.52
CA ASP A 98 -3.11 26.79 -6.04
C ASP A 98 -2.29 27.40 -7.18
N LEU A 99 -2.89 28.39 -7.86
CA LEU A 99 -2.23 29.13 -8.94
C LEU A 99 -1.09 30.05 -8.45
N ASN A 100 -1.02 30.33 -7.16
CA ASN A 100 -0.02 31.22 -6.57
C ASN A 100 1.23 30.46 -6.08
N GLN A 101 1.25 29.14 -6.25
CA GLN A 101 2.38 28.32 -5.83
C GLN A 101 3.65 28.67 -6.62
N LYS A 102 4.60 29.34 -5.95
CA LYS A 102 5.86 29.77 -6.54
C LYS A 102 6.72 28.58 -6.96
N GLY A 103 7.33 28.69 -8.15
CA GLY A 103 8.26 27.68 -8.66
C GLY A 103 7.60 26.53 -9.43
N MET A 104 6.28 26.54 -9.58
CA MET A 104 5.55 25.62 -10.47
C MET A 104 4.93 26.37 -11.64
N ALA A 105 5.06 25.82 -12.85
CA ALA A 105 4.31 26.31 -14.00
C ALA A 105 2.84 25.90 -13.88
N THR A 106 1.92 26.67 -14.47
CA THR A 106 0.48 26.40 -14.40
C THR A 106 0.09 24.95 -14.73
N PRO A 107 0.61 24.30 -15.79
CA PRO A 107 0.30 22.88 -16.04
C PRO A 107 0.70 21.94 -14.90
N GLN A 108 1.77 22.26 -14.16
CA GLN A 108 2.21 21.46 -13.02
C GLN A 108 1.33 21.69 -11.78
N GLN A 109 0.82 22.91 -11.59
CA GLN A 109 -0.14 23.22 -10.52
C GLN A 109 -1.44 22.42 -10.74
N PHE A 110 -1.98 22.46 -11.96
CA PHE A 110 -3.15 21.66 -12.34
C PHE A 110 -2.87 20.15 -12.25
N GLY A 111 -1.73 19.70 -12.77
CA GLY A 111 -1.33 18.29 -12.69
C GLY A 111 -1.28 17.80 -11.24
N SER A 112 -0.67 18.59 -10.35
CA SER A 112 -0.60 18.28 -8.92
C SER A 112 -1.99 18.19 -8.29
N ALA A 113 -2.86 19.17 -8.53
CA ALA A 113 -4.22 19.16 -8.03
C ALA A 113 -5.03 17.96 -8.54
N SER A 114 -4.92 17.63 -9.83
CA SER A 114 -5.58 16.45 -10.42
C SER A 114 -5.09 15.16 -9.75
N SER A 115 -3.78 15.01 -9.51
CA SER A 115 -3.24 13.83 -8.83
C SER A 115 -3.79 13.67 -7.42
N TYR A 116 -3.95 14.76 -6.66
CA TYR A 116 -4.60 14.72 -5.35
C TYR A 116 -6.08 14.35 -5.46
N ALA A 117 -6.81 14.96 -6.38
CA ALA A 117 -8.24 14.73 -6.56
C ALA A 117 -8.53 13.27 -6.94
N LYS A 118 -7.76 12.69 -7.87
CA LYS A 118 -7.83 11.26 -8.22
C LYS A 118 -7.58 10.36 -7.03
N LYS A 119 -6.53 10.65 -6.25
CA LYS A 119 -6.18 9.88 -5.06
C LYS A 119 -7.32 9.90 -4.04
N TYR A 120 -7.91 11.07 -3.77
CA TYR A 120 -9.00 11.17 -2.79
C TYR A 120 -10.31 10.55 -3.28
N ALA A 121 -10.67 10.73 -4.56
CA ALA A 121 -11.87 10.09 -5.11
C ALA A 121 -11.78 8.56 -5.04
N LEU A 122 -10.64 7.99 -5.45
CA LEU A 122 -10.35 6.56 -5.32
C LEU A 122 -10.28 6.12 -3.86
N GLY A 123 -9.63 6.90 -3.00
CA GLY A 123 -9.49 6.60 -1.57
C GLY A 123 -10.84 6.53 -0.87
N ASN A 124 -11.73 7.48 -1.15
CA ASN A 124 -13.10 7.49 -0.64
C ASN A 124 -13.91 6.29 -1.15
N LEU A 125 -13.78 5.93 -2.43
CA LEU A 125 -14.49 4.78 -3.02
C LEU A 125 -14.02 3.44 -2.41
N LEU A 126 -12.73 3.32 -2.16
CA LEU A 126 -12.08 2.07 -1.74
C LEU A 126 -11.83 1.99 -0.23
N LEU A 127 -12.24 3.00 0.53
CA LEU A 127 -11.99 3.13 1.96
C LEU A 127 -10.50 3.01 2.33
N ILE A 128 -9.64 3.59 1.49
CA ILE A 128 -8.20 3.57 1.72
C ILE A 128 -7.86 4.62 2.76
N ASP A 129 -7.38 4.16 3.92
CA ASP A 129 -6.84 5.05 4.93
C ASP A 129 -5.40 5.45 4.59
N ASP A 130 -5.16 6.77 4.55
CA ASP A 130 -3.84 7.38 4.37
C ASP A 130 -3.12 7.60 5.72
N THR A 131 -3.75 7.30 6.86
CA THR A 131 -3.08 7.26 8.17
C THR A 131 -1.87 6.34 8.11
N ALA A 132 -0.82 6.69 8.86
CA ALA A 132 0.26 5.75 9.12
C ALA A 132 -0.39 4.51 9.73
N ASP A 133 -0.27 3.37 9.06
CA ASP A 133 -0.70 2.06 9.59
C ASP A 133 -0.21 1.98 11.04
N ALA A 134 -1.09 2.15 12.01
CA ALA A 134 -0.76 1.87 13.41
C ALA A 134 -0.53 0.36 13.60
N ASP A 135 -0.98 -0.45 12.63
CA ASP A 135 -0.85 -1.90 12.60
C ASP A 135 0.30 -2.43 11.72
N ALA A 136 1.14 -1.56 11.13
CA ALA A 136 2.40 -1.97 10.49
C ALA A 136 3.48 -2.38 11.51
N THR A 137 3.11 -2.65 12.77
CA THR A 137 3.97 -3.27 13.78
C THR A 137 3.52 -4.67 14.21
N ASN A 138 2.46 -5.25 13.64
CA ASN A 138 2.09 -6.63 13.94
C ASN A 138 2.63 -7.59 12.86
N ASN A 139 3.96 -7.72 12.82
CA ASN A 139 4.60 -8.93 12.29
C ASN A 139 4.25 -10.12 13.21
N HIS A 140 3.03 -10.64 13.05
CA HIS A 140 2.69 -12.00 13.51
C HIS A 140 3.09 -13.06 12.45
N GLY A 141 4.08 -12.75 11.62
CA GLY A 141 4.94 -13.75 11.00
C GLY A 141 6.19 -13.86 11.87
N ARG A 142 6.48 -15.05 12.40
CA ARG A 142 7.71 -15.30 13.17
C ARG A 142 8.91 -14.73 12.39
N ASP A 143 9.53 -13.66 12.89
CA ASP A 143 10.79 -13.18 12.34
C ASP A 143 11.76 -14.35 12.38
N ILE A 144 12.10 -14.87 11.20
CA ILE A 144 13.16 -15.87 11.07
C ILE A 144 14.45 -15.12 11.40
N LYS A 145 14.89 -15.22 12.65
CA LYS A 145 16.15 -14.64 13.08
C LYS A 145 17.25 -15.20 12.18
N PRO A 146 18.14 -14.37 11.61
CA PRO A 146 19.22 -14.86 10.78
C PRO A 146 20.09 -15.84 11.58
N LYS A 147 20.52 -16.93 10.94
CA LYS A 147 21.20 -18.02 11.63
C LYS A 147 22.71 -17.80 11.72
N ILE A 148 23.27 -17.90 12.92
CA ILE A 148 24.72 -17.94 13.15
C ILE A 148 25.14 -19.41 13.29
N ASN A 149 26.11 -19.81 12.48
CA ASN A 149 26.74 -21.12 12.50
C ASN A 149 28.26 -20.97 12.35
N SER A 150 29.01 -22.07 12.41
CA SER A 150 30.48 -22.06 12.36
C SER A 150 31.06 -21.41 11.09
N ASN A 151 30.30 -21.34 9.99
CA ASN A 151 30.78 -20.74 8.74
C ASN A 151 30.68 -19.20 8.74
N ASN A 152 29.93 -18.59 9.66
CA ASN A 152 29.71 -17.13 9.70
C ASN A 152 29.97 -16.51 11.08
N ILE A 153 30.60 -17.26 11.98
CA ILE A 153 30.82 -16.90 13.38
C ILE A 153 31.83 -15.75 13.59
N GLU A 154 32.70 -15.47 12.62
CA GLU A 154 33.75 -14.45 12.75
C GLU A 154 33.19 -13.05 13.07
N LYS A 155 32.04 -12.70 12.47
CA LYS A 155 31.37 -11.42 12.73
C LYS A 155 30.81 -11.36 14.15
N ALA A 156 30.31 -12.48 14.67
CA ALA A 156 29.82 -12.60 16.04
C ALA A 156 30.98 -12.48 17.05
N LYS A 157 32.11 -13.13 16.78
CA LYS A 157 33.33 -13.00 17.61
C LYS A 157 33.84 -11.56 17.64
N LYS A 158 33.90 -10.89 16.48
CA LYS A 158 34.30 -9.47 16.39
C LYS A 158 33.36 -8.54 17.15
N PHE A 159 32.07 -8.84 17.18
CA PHE A 159 31.09 -8.08 17.96
C PHE A 159 31.35 -8.22 19.46
N LEU A 160 31.60 -9.43 19.95
CA LEU A 160 31.93 -9.69 21.36
C LEU A 160 33.27 -9.04 21.75
N SER A 161 34.31 -9.14 20.89
CA SER A 161 35.62 -8.54 21.16
C SER A 161 35.57 -7.01 21.26
N ASN A 162 34.60 -6.38 20.60
CA ASN A 162 34.36 -4.93 20.65
C ASN A 162 33.46 -4.51 21.82
N GLY A 163 33.23 -5.39 22.80
CA GLY A 163 32.41 -5.10 23.99
C GLY A 163 30.91 -5.39 23.81
N GLY A 164 30.52 -6.06 22.73
CA GLY A 164 29.15 -6.52 22.54
C GLY A 164 28.76 -7.63 23.52
N LEU A 165 27.49 -7.67 23.91
CA LEU A 165 26.97 -8.69 24.83
C LEU A 165 26.45 -9.91 24.06
N LEU A 166 26.74 -11.12 24.56
CA LEU A 166 26.21 -12.38 24.00
C LEU A 166 24.67 -12.41 23.99
N LYS A 167 24.04 -11.82 25.01
CA LYS A 167 22.59 -11.66 25.08
C LYS A 167 22.03 -10.92 23.87
N THR A 168 22.71 -9.85 23.43
CA THR A 168 22.32 -9.10 22.22
C THR A 168 22.39 -9.94 20.95
N LEU A 169 23.29 -10.91 20.87
CA LEU A 169 23.36 -11.85 19.74
C LEU A 169 22.23 -12.88 19.80
N GLN A 170 21.94 -13.45 20.95
CA GLN A 170 20.84 -14.42 21.16
C GLN A 170 19.46 -13.78 20.91
N ASP A 171 19.32 -12.49 21.22
CA ASP A 171 18.09 -11.75 20.97
C ASP A 171 17.86 -11.50 19.47
N LYS A 172 18.92 -11.30 18.69
CA LYS A 172 18.83 -10.91 17.27
C LYS A 172 19.03 -12.06 16.27
N TYR A 173 19.67 -13.15 16.66
CA TYR A 173 20.07 -14.25 15.78
C TYR A 173 19.66 -15.61 16.34
N ASP A 174 19.42 -16.58 15.45
CA ASP A 174 19.30 -18.00 15.82
C ASP A 174 20.71 -18.62 15.81
N ILE A 175 21.27 -18.95 16.97
CA ILE A 175 22.66 -19.41 17.10
C ILE A 175 22.66 -20.93 17.26
N THR A 176 23.37 -21.65 16.38
CA THR A 176 23.49 -23.10 16.54
C THR A 176 24.20 -23.48 17.83
N PRO A 177 23.90 -24.63 18.45
CA PRO A 177 24.58 -25.08 19.66
C PRO A 177 26.11 -25.12 19.53
N ASP A 178 26.62 -25.49 18.35
CA ASP A 178 28.05 -25.53 18.07
C ASP A 178 28.67 -24.13 18.03
N ALA A 179 28.01 -23.18 17.37
CA ALA A 179 28.46 -21.79 17.34
C ALA A 179 28.34 -21.12 18.72
N LEU A 180 27.32 -21.46 19.50
CA LEU A 180 27.17 -20.92 20.86
C LEU A 180 28.30 -21.38 21.78
N LYS A 181 28.69 -22.66 21.73
CA LYS A 181 29.85 -23.16 22.48
C LYS A 181 31.14 -22.45 22.08
N GLU A 182 31.31 -22.22 20.78
CA GLU A 182 32.50 -21.54 20.25
C GLU A 182 32.55 -20.04 20.62
N LEU A 183 31.40 -19.37 20.80
CA LEU A 183 31.30 -18.00 21.30
C LEU A 183 31.44 -17.88 22.84
N GLN A 184 31.25 -18.98 23.58
CA GLN A 184 31.40 -19.01 25.04
C GLN A 184 32.82 -19.38 25.49
N ASN A 185 33.57 -20.07 24.63
CA ASN A 185 34.89 -20.62 24.94
C ASN A 185 36.06 -19.84 24.29
N GLY A 186 35.79 -18.71 23.64
CA GLY A 186 36.80 -17.86 22.96
C GLY A 186 36.63 -16.40 23.32
#